data_AF-A0A1Q3BQ97-F1
#
_entry.id   AF-A0A1Q3BQ97-F1
#
_cell.length_a   1.000
_cell.length_b   1.000
_cell.length_c   1.000
_cell.angle_alpha   90.00
_cell.angle_beta   90.00
_cell.angle_gamma   90.00
#
_symmetry.space_group_name_H-M   'P 1'
#
loop_
_entity.id
_entity.type
_entity.pdbx_description
1 polymer ?
#
loop_
_entity_poly.entity_id
_entity_poly.type
_entity_poly.pdbx_seq_one_letter_code
_entity_poly.pdbx_strand_id
1 'polypeptide(L)'
;MANVFGHAITNLSLAEMEAYDNNEDRAHEADACEKKKITRKDRAYEALKAKNAHNKAKEAERYVESLKEQYGFGVSTLCMVYNATGDAIHHIDDHDYVGHTWKSSYPPIIENGQWGVFLHVRPAAAFFSGSYAAVVYRGKNEAGNDCDWMFAWGTPFIGSNHAFTRIREANHFASNKYWDDISKWVAWAGPTDKDNWNGCSSMVSIGGAASPLLEAILTQETAVASNV
;
A
#
# COMPACT_ATOMS: atom_id res chain seq x y z
N MET A 1 -6.57 -8.82 -16.11
CA MET A 1 -7.26 -9.22 -14.86
C MET A 1 -7.09 -8.09 -13.87
N ALA A 2 -8.12 -7.78 -13.06
CA ALA A 2 -7.98 -6.78 -12.01
C ALA A 2 -7.02 -7.33 -10.95
N ASN A 3 -5.97 -6.58 -10.63
CA ASN A 3 -4.95 -6.91 -9.63
C ASN A 3 -5.20 -6.16 -8.31
N VAL A 4 -6.48 -5.99 -7.98
CA VAL A 4 -6.97 -5.31 -6.77
C VAL A 4 -8.02 -6.20 -6.09
N PHE A 5 -7.94 -6.34 -4.77
CA PHE A 5 -8.67 -7.34 -3.98
C PHE A 5 -9.32 -6.73 -2.74
N GLY A 6 -10.51 -7.24 -2.40
CA GLY A 6 -11.34 -6.77 -1.29
C GLY A 6 -12.36 -5.69 -1.69
N HIS A 7 -13.29 -5.42 -0.78
CA HIS A 7 -14.29 -4.35 -0.94
C HIS A 7 -13.79 -3.03 -0.35
N ALA A 8 -14.16 -1.94 -0.99
CA ALA A 8 -13.86 -0.60 -0.52
C ALA A 8 -14.61 -0.29 0.78
N ILE A 9 -13.92 0.33 1.73
CA ILE A 9 -14.48 0.83 2.98
C ILE A 9 -14.77 2.32 2.79
N THR A 10 -16.06 2.64 2.70
CA THR A 10 -16.62 3.94 2.35
C THR A 10 -17.50 4.46 3.48
N ASN A 11 -18.03 5.68 3.34
CA ASN A 11 -19.04 6.18 4.28
C ASN A 11 -20.28 5.29 4.33
N LEU A 12 -20.69 4.72 3.19
CA LEU A 12 -21.87 3.85 3.12
C LEU A 12 -21.64 2.55 3.90
N SER A 13 -20.50 1.88 3.66
CA SER A 13 -20.19 0.63 4.37
C SER A 13 -20.01 0.84 5.87
N LEU A 14 -19.54 2.01 6.29
CA LEU A 14 -19.40 2.34 7.71
C LEU A 14 -20.74 2.69 8.37
N ALA A 15 -21.65 3.38 7.65
CA ALA A 15 -22.96 3.74 8.18
C ALA A 15 -23.82 2.51 8.55
N GLU A 16 -23.54 1.35 7.96
CA GLU A 16 -24.19 0.08 8.26
C GLU A 16 -23.65 -0.61 9.54
N MET A 17 -22.54 -0.13 10.11
CA MET A 17 -21.96 -0.70 11.33
C MET A 17 -22.58 -0.08 12.58
N GLU A 18 -22.92 -0.89 13.60
CA GLU A 18 -23.57 -0.44 14.85
C GLU A 18 -22.85 0.76 15.53
N ALA A 19 -21.52 0.81 15.46
CA ALA A 19 -20.71 1.91 16.02
C ALA A 19 -20.91 3.27 15.31
N TYR A 20 -21.53 3.26 14.13
CA TYR A 20 -21.85 4.41 13.29
C TYR A 20 -23.33 4.41 12.83
N ASP A 21 -24.12 3.42 13.27
CA ASP A 21 -25.54 3.29 12.95
C ASP A 21 -26.32 4.35 13.73
N ASN A 22 -26.99 5.22 12.98
CA ASN A 22 -27.79 6.31 13.52
C ASN A 22 -29.26 5.89 13.48
N ASN A 23 -29.63 4.89 14.26
CA ASN A 23 -30.99 4.37 14.28
C ASN A 23 -31.93 5.39 14.96
N GLU A 24 -32.78 6.07 14.17
CA GLU A 24 -33.68 7.16 14.60
C GLU A 24 -34.71 6.69 15.66
N ASP A 25 -34.99 5.38 15.74
CA ASP A 25 -36.00 4.80 16.65
C ASP A 25 -35.59 4.79 18.14
N ARG A 26 -34.36 5.18 18.48
CA ARG A 26 -33.90 5.33 19.89
C ARG A 26 -33.92 6.78 20.40
N ALA A 27 -34.37 7.74 19.58
CA ALA A 27 -34.41 9.16 19.95
C ALA A 27 -35.71 9.53 20.69
N HIS A 28 -35.87 9.03 21.92
CA HIS A 28 -36.78 9.62 22.91
C HIS A 28 -35.94 10.37 23.94
N GLU A 29 -35.45 11.56 23.59
CA GLU A 29 -35.30 12.72 24.48
C GLU A 29 -34.68 13.89 23.69
N ALA A 30 -35.11 15.10 24.03
CA ALA A 30 -34.95 16.34 23.27
C ALA A 30 -33.52 16.92 23.32
N ASP A 31 -32.53 16.16 22.87
CA ASP A 31 -31.21 16.66 22.50
C ASP A 31 -30.87 16.08 21.13
N ALA A 32 -30.83 16.96 20.11
CA ALA A 32 -30.73 16.54 18.72
C ALA A 32 -29.47 15.69 18.51
N CYS A 33 -29.65 14.43 18.13
CA CYS A 33 -28.58 13.55 17.67
C CYS A 33 -27.91 14.20 16.45
N GLU A 34 -26.83 14.95 16.66
CA GLU A 34 -25.94 15.33 15.57
C GLU A 34 -25.40 14.03 14.97
N LYS A 35 -25.84 13.72 13.75
CA LYS A 35 -25.36 12.58 12.96
C LYS A 35 -23.83 12.56 13.04
N LYS A 36 -23.24 11.52 13.63
CA LYS A 36 -21.79 11.41 13.73
C LYS A 36 -21.22 11.39 12.32
N LYS A 37 -20.62 12.51 11.90
CA LYS A 37 -20.09 12.67 10.56
C LYS A 37 -18.91 11.71 10.38
N ILE A 38 -19.08 10.69 9.54
CA ILE A 38 -18.01 9.75 9.20
C ILE A 38 -16.86 10.51 8.52
N THR A 39 -15.70 10.45 9.14
CA THR A 39 -14.49 11.14 8.70
C THR A 39 -13.56 10.20 7.92
N ARG A 40 -12.53 10.77 7.27
CA ARG A 40 -11.45 9.99 6.66
C ARG A 40 -10.71 9.14 7.69
N LYS A 41 -10.54 9.68 8.90
CA LYS A 41 -9.91 8.98 10.02
C LYS A 41 -10.69 7.71 10.39
N ASP A 42 -12.02 7.80 10.45
CA ASP A 42 -12.87 6.63 10.72
C ASP A 42 -12.70 5.57 9.63
N ARG A 43 -12.72 5.99 8.35
CA ARG A 43 -12.50 5.09 7.20
C ARG A 43 -11.11 4.44 7.20
N ALA A 44 -10.07 5.20 7.53
CA ALA A 44 -8.70 4.71 7.63
C ALA A 44 -8.55 3.68 8.77
N TYR A 45 -9.13 3.99 9.93
CA TYR A 45 -9.12 3.12 11.11
C TYR A 45 -9.81 1.78 10.86
N GLU A 46 -11.03 1.81 10.31
CA GLU A 46 -11.77 0.58 10.02
C GLU A 46 -11.13 -0.21 8.87
N ALA A 47 -10.53 0.46 7.88
CA ALA A 47 -9.72 -0.22 6.87
C ALA A 47 -8.54 -0.97 7.48
N LEU A 48 -7.77 -0.32 8.35
CA LEU A 48 -6.61 -0.96 8.97
C LEU A 48 -7.00 -2.20 9.79
N LYS A 49 -8.10 -2.13 10.55
CA LYS A 49 -8.67 -3.30 11.27
C LYS A 49 -9.12 -4.41 10.32
N ALA A 50 -9.66 -4.04 9.16
CA ALA A 50 -10.19 -4.98 8.18
C ALA A 50 -9.13 -5.49 7.18
N LYS A 51 -7.82 -5.28 7.40
CA LYS A 51 -6.73 -5.68 6.48
C LYS A 51 -6.85 -7.14 6.00
N ASN A 52 -7.18 -8.04 6.93
CA ASN A 52 -7.29 -9.48 6.68
C ASN A 52 -8.74 -9.99 6.59
N ALA A 53 -9.73 -9.09 6.69
CA ALA A 53 -11.14 -9.48 6.69
C ALA A 53 -11.55 -10.13 5.36
N HIS A 54 -12.48 -11.10 5.44
CA HIS A 54 -13.02 -11.82 4.28
C HIS A 54 -11.95 -12.47 3.37
N ASN A 55 -10.82 -12.89 3.93
CA ASN A 55 -9.69 -13.50 3.19
C ASN A 55 -9.05 -12.63 2.10
N LYS A 56 -9.34 -11.33 2.02
CA LYS A 56 -8.84 -10.45 0.95
C LYS A 56 -7.31 -10.49 0.78
N ALA A 57 -6.57 -10.56 1.89
CA ALA A 57 -5.12 -10.63 1.87
C ALA A 57 -4.62 -11.96 1.28
N LYS A 58 -5.28 -13.08 1.63
CA LYS A 58 -4.94 -14.41 1.10
C LYS A 58 -5.27 -14.52 -0.39
N GLU A 59 -6.34 -13.90 -0.86
CA GLU A 59 -6.67 -13.87 -2.29
C GLU A 59 -5.65 -13.07 -3.09
N ALA A 60 -5.25 -11.91 -2.56
CA ALA A 60 -4.20 -11.07 -3.12
C ALA A 60 -2.85 -11.81 -3.18
N GLU A 61 -2.47 -12.49 -2.09
CA GLU A 61 -1.25 -13.31 -2.00
C GLU A 61 -1.28 -14.46 -3.03
N ARG A 62 -2.35 -15.25 -3.06
CA ARG A 62 -2.51 -16.35 -4.03
C ARG A 62 -2.41 -15.88 -5.47
N TYR A 63 -2.94 -14.70 -5.78
CA TYR A 63 -2.84 -14.15 -7.12
C TYR A 63 -1.39 -13.86 -7.50
N VAL A 64 -0.63 -13.17 -6.64
CA VAL A 64 0.77 -12.84 -6.95
C VAL A 64 1.68 -14.08 -6.89
N GLU A 65 1.38 -15.06 -6.04
CA GLU A 65 2.00 -16.39 -6.07
C GLU A 65 1.74 -17.10 -7.40
N SER A 66 0.50 -17.06 -7.92
CA SER A 66 0.19 -17.64 -9.23
C SER A 66 0.94 -16.95 -10.39
N LEU A 67 1.22 -15.64 -10.27
CA LEU A 67 2.09 -14.95 -11.22
C LEU A 67 3.52 -15.47 -11.09
N LYS A 68 4.02 -15.63 -9.87
CA LYS A 68 5.36 -16.18 -9.62
C LYS A 68 5.50 -17.60 -10.19
N GLU A 69 4.51 -18.47 -9.99
CA GLU A 69 4.51 -19.84 -10.53
C GLU A 69 4.58 -19.84 -12.05
N GLN A 70 3.78 -18.98 -12.71
CA GLN A 70 3.80 -18.85 -14.16
C GLN A 70 5.10 -18.24 -14.70
N TYR A 71 5.75 -17.35 -13.94
CA TYR A 71 7.05 -16.79 -14.29
C TYR A 71 8.16 -17.85 -14.18
N GLY A 72 8.07 -18.70 -13.15
CA GLY A 72 9.00 -19.79 -12.90
C GLY A 72 10.32 -19.29 -12.32
N PHE A 73 11.44 -19.76 -12.90
CA PHE A 73 12.77 -19.56 -12.33
C PHE A 73 13.33 -18.14 -12.55
N GLY A 74 13.77 -17.52 -11.47
CA GLY A 74 14.42 -16.21 -11.49
C GLY A 74 14.09 -15.40 -10.25
N VAL A 75 14.91 -14.37 -10.02
CA VAL A 75 14.66 -13.38 -8.97
C VAL A 75 13.44 -12.56 -9.33
N SER A 76 12.57 -12.36 -8.35
CA SER A 76 11.35 -11.57 -8.48
C SER A 76 10.94 -11.03 -7.13
N THR A 77 9.99 -10.12 -7.08
CA THR A 77 9.41 -9.59 -5.84
C THR A 77 7.89 -9.64 -6.00
N LEU A 78 7.23 -10.33 -5.08
CA LEU A 78 5.77 -10.44 -5.04
C LEU A 78 5.27 -9.25 -4.23
N CYS A 79 4.78 -8.21 -4.90
CA CYS A 79 4.46 -6.95 -4.24
C CYS A 79 2.97 -6.87 -3.89
N MET A 80 2.68 -6.53 -2.64
CA MET A 80 1.34 -6.27 -2.12
C MET A 80 1.31 -4.91 -1.43
N VAL A 81 0.32 -4.09 -1.75
CA VAL A 81 0.09 -2.78 -1.13
C VAL A 81 -1.34 -2.69 -0.59
N TYR A 82 -1.47 -2.39 0.70
CA TYR A 82 -2.75 -2.15 1.35
C TYR A 82 -3.01 -0.67 1.51
N ASN A 83 -4.16 -0.21 1.01
CA ASN A 83 -4.62 1.15 1.23
C ASN A 83 -5.56 1.20 2.45
N ALA A 84 -5.10 1.82 3.53
CA ALA A 84 -5.90 2.20 4.69
C ALA A 84 -5.77 3.71 4.98
N THR A 85 -5.70 4.53 3.93
CA THR A 85 -5.57 6.00 4.04
C THR A 85 -6.92 6.71 4.27
N GLY A 86 -8.02 5.98 4.16
CA GLY A 86 -9.38 6.51 4.29
C GLY A 86 -10.00 7.01 2.99
N ASP A 87 -9.25 7.12 1.90
CA ASP A 87 -9.75 7.40 0.53
C ASP A 87 -9.00 6.53 -0.49
N ALA A 88 -9.39 6.60 -1.76
CA ALA A 88 -8.62 5.99 -2.85
C ALA A 88 -7.20 6.58 -2.96
N ILE A 89 -6.26 5.75 -3.37
CA ILE A 89 -4.93 6.18 -3.80
C ILE A 89 -4.75 5.89 -5.29
N HIS A 90 -4.02 6.76 -5.97
CA HIS A 90 -3.81 6.71 -7.41
C HIS A 90 -2.33 6.55 -7.72
N HIS A 91 -1.99 5.61 -8.60
CA HIS A 91 -0.64 5.50 -9.12
C HIS A 91 -0.28 6.76 -9.91
N ILE A 92 0.86 7.40 -9.60
CA ILE A 92 1.27 8.65 -10.26
C ILE A 92 2.66 8.60 -10.89
N ASP A 93 3.54 7.73 -10.40
CA ASP A 93 4.92 7.62 -10.88
C ASP A 93 5.55 6.30 -10.42
N ASP A 94 6.53 5.82 -11.16
CA ASP A 94 7.28 4.61 -10.86
C ASP A 94 8.68 4.65 -11.48
N HIS A 95 9.58 3.82 -10.96
CA HIS A 95 10.92 3.69 -11.51
C HIS A 95 11.47 2.28 -11.37
N ASP A 96 11.54 1.56 -12.49
CA ASP A 96 12.13 0.23 -12.57
C ASP A 96 13.67 0.33 -12.76
N TYR A 97 14.43 0.41 -11.66
CA TYR A 97 15.90 0.48 -11.71
C TYR A 97 16.52 -0.77 -12.35
N VAL A 98 16.04 -1.95 -11.94
CA VAL A 98 16.49 -3.25 -12.44
C VAL A 98 15.31 -4.21 -12.44
N GLY A 99 14.80 -4.50 -13.63
CA GLY A 99 13.65 -5.40 -13.79
C GLY A 99 12.52 -4.71 -14.51
N HIS A 100 11.33 -5.29 -14.35
CA HIS A 100 10.07 -4.72 -14.81
C HIS A 100 8.90 -5.46 -14.17
N THR A 101 7.71 -4.87 -14.21
CA THR A 101 6.47 -5.58 -13.88
C THR A 101 6.16 -6.70 -14.88
N TRP A 102 5.63 -7.82 -14.40
CA TRP A 102 5.38 -9.01 -15.22
C TRP A 102 3.90 -9.41 -15.21
N LYS A 103 3.25 -9.34 -16.39
CA LYS A 103 1.83 -9.61 -16.67
C LYS A 103 0.79 -8.79 -15.90
N SER A 104 1.19 -8.08 -14.85
CA SER A 104 0.34 -7.22 -14.02
C SER A 104 1.08 -5.91 -13.77
N SER A 105 0.56 -4.80 -14.29
CA SER A 105 1.11 -3.47 -14.06
C SER A 105 0.88 -3.01 -12.61
N TYR A 106 1.48 -1.88 -12.24
CA TYR A 106 1.09 -1.16 -11.04
C TYR A 106 -0.43 -0.87 -11.06
N PRO A 107 -1.21 -1.25 -10.02
CA PRO A 107 -2.62 -0.92 -9.94
C PRO A 107 -2.85 0.60 -10.09
N PRO A 108 -3.66 1.07 -11.05
CA PRO A 108 -3.84 2.51 -11.25
C PRO A 108 -4.59 3.19 -10.09
N ILE A 109 -5.49 2.45 -9.44
CA ILE A 109 -6.30 2.91 -8.31
C ILE A 109 -6.43 1.75 -7.31
N ILE A 110 -6.27 2.06 -6.02
CA ILE A 110 -6.56 1.14 -4.93
C ILE A 110 -7.50 1.85 -3.97
N GLU A 111 -8.72 1.36 -3.80
CA GLU A 111 -9.68 1.98 -2.88
C GLU A 111 -9.28 1.73 -1.41
N ASN A 112 -9.74 2.60 -0.51
CA ASN A 112 -9.56 2.39 0.91
C ASN A 112 -10.13 1.03 1.32
N GLY A 113 -9.37 0.23 2.04
CA GLY A 113 -9.75 -1.11 2.47
C GLY A 113 -9.32 -2.25 1.52
N GLN A 114 -8.72 -1.94 0.37
CA GLN A 114 -8.30 -2.92 -0.65
C GLN A 114 -6.79 -3.18 -0.66
N TRP A 115 -6.44 -4.35 -1.21
CA TRP A 115 -5.08 -4.74 -1.58
C TRP A 115 -4.86 -4.55 -3.08
N GLY A 116 -3.80 -3.87 -3.49
CA GLY A 116 -3.26 -3.93 -4.84
C GLY A 116 -2.05 -4.87 -4.90
N VAL A 117 -1.88 -5.61 -5.99
CA VAL A 117 -0.77 -6.56 -6.15
C VAL A 117 -0.12 -6.51 -7.52
N PHE A 118 1.15 -6.84 -7.60
CA PHE A 118 1.88 -6.96 -8.86
C PHE A 118 3.15 -7.81 -8.65
N LEU A 119 3.67 -8.40 -9.72
CA LEU A 119 4.94 -9.13 -9.71
C LEU A 119 5.99 -8.30 -10.43
N HIS A 120 7.10 -7.99 -9.76
CA HIS A 120 8.27 -7.39 -10.40
C HIS A 120 9.37 -8.43 -10.56
N VAL A 121 9.97 -8.53 -11.74
CA VAL A 121 10.91 -9.61 -12.08
C VAL A 121 12.23 -9.06 -12.58
N ARG A 122 13.31 -9.84 -12.41
CA ARG A 122 14.59 -9.50 -13.02
C ARG A 122 14.48 -9.37 -14.56
N PRO A 123 15.34 -8.59 -15.21
CA PRO A 123 15.44 -8.59 -16.67
C PRO A 123 15.72 -9.99 -17.22
N ALA A 124 15.03 -10.37 -18.29
CA ALA A 124 15.14 -11.72 -18.87
C ALA A 124 16.59 -12.05 -19.29
N ALA A 125 17.29 -11.08 -19.90
CA ALA A 125 18.65 -11.22 -20.42
C ALA A 125 19.76 -11.17 -19.35
N ALA A 126 19.45 -10.79 -18.10
CA ALA A 126 20.44 -10.64 -17.03
C ALA A 126 20.19 -11.66 -15.91
N PHE A 127 20.77 -12.86 -16.04
CA PHE A 127 20.55 -13.97 -15.11
C PHE A 127 21.05 -13.72 -13.68
N PHE A 128 22.11 -12.92 -13.53
CA PHE A 128 22.73 -12.59 -12.24
C PHE A 128 22.27 -11.22 -11.70
N SER A 129 21.05 -10.80 -12.06
CA SER A 129 20.47 -9.54 -11.61
C SER A 129 19.29 -9.76 -10.67
N GLY A 130 18.90 -8.69 -9.99
CA GLY A 130 17.81 -8.68 -9.04
C GLY A 130 16.52 -8.04 -9.56
N SER A 131 15.65 -7.69 -8.63
CA SER A 131 14.41 -6.94 -8.82
C SER A 131 14.46 -5.69 -7.95
N TYR A 132 14.55 -4.52 -8.58
CA TYR A 132 14.67 -3.23 -7.91
C TYR A 132 13.76 -2.22 -8.59
N ALA A 133 12.83 -1.65 -7.84
CA ALA A 133 12.02 -0.54 -8.30
C ALA A 133 11.46 0.28 -7.14
N ALA A 134 10.85 1.40 -7.50
CA ALA A 134 10.04 2.23 -6.62
C ALA A 134 8.71 2.54 -7.29
N VAL A 135 7.66 2.72 -6.50
CA VAL A 135 6.34 3.12 -6.98
C VAL A 135 5.77 4.19 -6.07
N VAL A 136 5.04 5.13 -6.66
CA VAL A 136 4.45 6.28 -5.97
C VAL A 136 2.95 6.30 -6.17
N TYR A 137 2.23 6.35 -5.05
CA TYR A 137 0.79 6.55 -5.02
C TYR A 137 0.45 7.89 -4.39
N ARG A 138 -0.47 8.63 -5.01
CA ARG A 138 -1.05 9.85 -4.46
C ARG A 138 -2.38 9.56 -3.79
N GLY A 139 -2.55 10.10 -2.59
CA GLY A 139 -3.80 10.09 -1.82
C GLY A 139 -3.91 11.35 -0.98
N LYS A 140 -4.73 11.30 0.07
CA LYS A 140 -4.97 12.44 0.96
C LYS A 140 -4.60 12.12 2.40
N ASN A 141 -4.00 13.08 3.09
CA ASN A 141 -3.85 13.00 4.55
C ASN A 141 -5.17 13.29 5.28
N GLU A 142 -5.18 13.22 6.61
CA GLU A 142 -6.35 13.52 7.44
C GLU A 142 -6.97 14.88 7.11
N ALA A 143 -6.13 15.91 6.94
CA ALA A 143 -6.55 17.28 6.60
C ALA A 143 -7.09 17.43 5.16
N GLY A 144 -6.98 16.39 4.32
CA GLY A 144 -7.43 16.40 2.92
C GLY A 144 -6.40 16.93 1.91
N ASN A 145 -5.17 17.21 2.36
CA ASN A 145 -4.06 17.62 1.52
C ASN A 145 -3.47 16.41 0.78
N ASP A 146 -3.07 16.63 -0.46
CA ASP A 146 -2.46 15.57 -1.27
C ASP A 146 -1.07 15.22 -0.74
N CYS A 147 -0.80 13.92 -0.63
CA CYS A 147 0.50 13.37 -0.26
C CYS A 147 0.89 12.27 -1.26
N ASP A 148 2.18 12.12 -1.48
CA ASP A 148 2.76 11.06 -2.29
C ASP A 148 3.39 10.02 -1.37
N TRP A 149 2.86 8.80 -1.39
CA TRP A 149 3.39 7.63 -0.69
C TRP A 149 4.25 6.84 -1.66
N MET A 150 5.57 6.91 -1.48
CA MET A 150 6.54 6.13 -2.24
C MET A 150 7.00 4.94 -1.41
N PHE A 151 7.01 3.75 -2.01
CA PHE A 151 7.74 2.62 -1.48
C PHE A 151 8.59 1.97 -2.56
N ALA A 152 9.71 1.41 -2.14
CA ALA A 152 10.72 0.82 -2.99
C ALA A 152 11.25 -0.47 -2.40
N TRP A 153 11.80 -1.32 -3.26
CA TRP A 153 12.36 -2.61 -2.88
C TRP A 153 13.64 -2.91 -3.63
N GLY A 154 14.44 -3.79 -3.03
CA GLY A 154 15.58 -4.42 -3.67
C GLY A 154 15.63 -5.89 -3.31
N THR A 155 15.51 -6.76 -4.30
CA THR A 155 15.74 -8.20 -4.18
C THR A 155 16.96 -8.54 -5.02
N PRO A 156 18.19 -8.52 -4.44
CA PRO A 156 19.40 -8.89 -5.17
C PRO A 156 19.38 -10.35 -5.63
N PHE A 157 20.24 -10.68 -6.59
CA PHE A 157 20.56 -12.08 -6.91
C PHE A 157 21.29 -12.78 -5.74
N ILE A 158 22.20 -12.07 -5.06
CA ILE A 158 22.91 -12.52 -3.86
C ILE A 158 22.89 -11.38 -2.85
N GLY A 159 22.50 -11.68 -1.61
CA GLY A 159 22.51 -10.72 -0.51
C GLY A 159 21.18 -10.69 0.23
N SER A 160 21.01 -9.64 1.04
CA SER A 160 19.78 -9.41 1.79
C SER A 160 18.78 -8.61 0.95
N ASN A 161 17.50 -8.82 1.22
CA ASN A 161 16.44 -8.04 0.61
C ASN A 161 16.23 -6.73 1.36
N HIS A 162 15.81 -5.71 0.61
CA HIS A 162 15.68 -4.34 1.09
C HIS A 162 14.28 -3.81 0.82
N ALA A 163 13.75 -3.04 1.77
CA ALA A 163 12.50 -2.32 1.64
C ALA A 163 12.67 -0.90 2.18
N PHE A 164 12.08 0.07 1.49
CA PHE A 164 12.22 1.49 1.82
C PHE A 164 10.92 2.23 1.54
N THR A 165 10.57 3.22 2.36
CA THR A 165 9.36 4.02 2.13
C THR A 165 9.55 5.48 2.51
N ARG A 166 8.97 6.42 1.77
CA ARG A 166 8.90 7.85 2.13
C ARG A 166 7.57 8.45 1.73
N ILE A 167 7.07 9.37 2.55
CA ILE A 167 5.85 10.13 2.27
C ILE A 167 6.19 11.60 2.18
N ARG A 168 5.83 12.26 1.09
CA ARG A 168 6.14 13.68 0.88
C ARG A 168 4.96 14.41 0.25
N GLU A 169 5.10 15.71 0.07
CA GLU A 169 4.12 16.53 -0.64
C GLU A 169 3.90 16.05 -2.08
N ALA A 170 2.76 16.40 -2.65
CA ALA A 170 2.45 16.10 -4.04
C ALA A 170 3.54 16.61 -4.99
N ASN A 171 3.98 15.71 -5.88
CA ASN A 171 5.00 15.89 -6.91
C ASN A 171 6.43 15.96 -6.38
N HIS A 172 6.67 15.59 -5.11
CA HIS A 172 8.03 15.54 -4.57
C HIS A 172 8.94 14.63 -5.41
N PHE A 173 8.43 13.49 -5.89
CA PHE A 173 9.21 12.50 -6.63
C PHE A 173 9.29 12.73 -8.15
N ALA A 174 8.65 13.78 -8.67
CA ALA A 174 8.60 14.03 -10.12
C ALA A 174 9.96 14.44 -10.76
N SER A 175 11.00 14.62 -9.95
CA SER A 175 12.35 14.99 -10.41
C SER A 175 13.28 13.79 -10.44
N ASN A 176 13.93 13.58 -11.59
CA ASN A 176 14.88 12.46 -11.80
C ASN A 176 16.01 12.39 -10.76
N LYS A 177 16.40 13.53 -10.17
CA LYS A 177 17.45 13.56 -9.13
C LYS A 177 17.09 12.70 -7.92
N TYR A 178 15.81 12.60 -7.57
CA TYR A 178 15.39 11.82 -6.41
C TYR A 178 15.51 10.32 -6.65
N TRP A 179 15.37 9.84 -7.89
CA TRP A 179 15.48 8.42 -8.21
C TRP A 179 16.89 7.88 -7.96
N ASP A 180 17.93 8.65 -8.30
CA ASP A 180 19.32 8.28 -7.99
C ASP A 180 19.56 8.17 -6.47
N ASP A 181 18.96 9.05 -5.68
CA ASP A 181 19.11 9.04 -4.23
C ASP A 181 18.26 7.93 -3.57
N ILE A 182 17.05 7.68 -4.07
CA ILE A 182 16.19 6.56 -3.63
C ILE A 182 16.89 5.22 -3.90
N SER A 183 17.49 5.04 -5.07
CA SER A 183 18.24 3.82 -5.40
C SER A 183 19.35 3.54 -4.38
N LYS A 184 20.11 4.58 -4.00
CA LYS A 184 21.11 4.47 -2.93
C LYS A 184 20.44 4.14 -1.61
N TRP A 185 19.40 4.84 -1.19
CA TRP A 185 18.77 4.58 0.10
C TRP A 185 18.21 3.17 0.22
N VAL A 186 17.60 2.64 -0.84
CA VAL A 186 17.13 1.25 -0.90
C VAL A 186 18.29 0.28 -0.68
N ALA A 187 19.43 0.48 -1.35
CA ALA A 187 20.59 -0.41 -1.21
C ALA A 187 21.19 -0.46 0.22
N TRP A 188 20.93 0.56 1.04
CA TRP A 188 21.39 0.64 2.43
C TRP A 188 20.27 0.34 3.45
N ALA A 189 19.03 0.12 2.99
CA ALA A 189 17.90 -0.14 3.87
C ALA A 189 17.94 -1.55 4.48
N GLY A 190 17.15 -1.76 5.53
CA GLY A 190 16.90 -3.10 6.06
C GLY A 190 15.77 -3.82 5.29
N PRO A 191 15.34 -4.99 5.78
CA PRO A 191 14.17 -5.69 5.24
C PRO A 191 12.84 -5.01 5.64
N THR A 192 12.88 -3.98 6.47
CA THR A 192 11.71 -3.19 6.87
C THR A 192 12.06 -1.71 6.94
N ASP A 193 11.07 -0.87 6.68
CA ASP A 193 11.19 0.58 6.87
C ASP A 193 9.82 1.20 7.22
N LYS A 194 9.85 2.37 7.83
CA LYS A 194 8.66 3.13 8.20
C LYS A 194 8.92 4.63 8.05
N ASP A 195 7.94 5.34 7.49
CA ASP A 195 7.93 6.81 7.46
C ASP A 195 6.60 7.34 7.99
N ASN A 196 6.71 8.40 8.80
CA ASN A 196 5.58 9.17 9.31
C ASN A 196 5.78 10.61 8.87
N TRP A 197 4.81 11.18 8.17
CA TRP A 197 4.90 12.55 7.68
C TRP A 197 3.51 13.15 7.47
N ASN A 198 3.31 14.34 8.04
CA ASN A 198 2.12 15.17 7.80
C ASN A 198 0.78 14.43 8.07
N GLY A 199 0.74 13.58 9.10
CA GLY A 199 -0.44 12.79 9.49
C GLY A 199 -0.58 11.47 8.75
N CYS A 200 0.33 11.17 7.82
CA CYS A 200 0.37 9.91 7.07
C CYS A 200 1.42 8.95 7.66
N SER A 201 1.15 7.65 7.59
CA SER A 201 2.08 6.59 7.98
C SER A 201 2.22 5.59 6.84
N SER A 202 3.44 5.16 6.58
CA SER A 202 3.76 4.10 5.62
C SER A 202 4.69 3.10 6.29
N MET A 203 4.38 1.83 6.15
CA MET A 203 5.19 0.73 6.66
C MET A 203 5.43 -0.25 5.53
N VAL A 204 6.66 -0.67 5.34
CA VAL A 204 7.02 -1.64 4.31
C VAL A 204 7.90 -2.73 4.89
N SER A 205 7.69 -3.96 4.44
CA SER A 205 8.48 -5.13 4.83
C SER A 205 8.69 -6.09 3.66
N ILE A 206 9.83 -6.75 3.61
CA ILE A 206 10.16 -7.75 2.59
C ILE A 206 10.71 -9.03 3.23
N GLY A 207 10.26 -10.19 2.74
CA GLY A 207 10.76 -11.49 3.17
C GLY A 207 12.20 -11.78 2.73
N GLY A 208 12.81 -12.87 3.21
CA GLY A 208 14.23 -13.20 2.95
C GLY A 208 14.53 -14.12 1.76
N ALA A 209 13.54 -14.46 0.92
CA ALA A 209 13.70 -15.38 -0.21
C ALA A 209 14.19 -14.67 -1.49
N ALA A 210 14.63 -15.44 -2.50
CA ALA A 210 14.94 -14.91 -3.84
C ALA A 210 13.67 -14.49 -4.64
N SER A 211 12.49 -14.83 -4.11
CA SER A 211 11.19 -14.38 -4.59
C SER A 211 10.33 -13.98 -3.40
N PRO A 212 10.71 -12.94 -2.66
CA PRO A 212 10.09 -12.62 -1.39
C PRO A 212 8.75 -11.92 -1.62
N LEU A 213 7.88 -12.04 -0.62
CA LEU A 213 6.72 -11.17 -0.47
C LEU A 213 7.19 -9.81 0.07
N LEU A 214 6.79 -8.74 -0.61
CA LEU A 214 6.88 -7.35 -0.15
C LEU A 214 5.47 -6.90 0.26
N GLU A 215 5.31 -6.49 1.52
CA GLU A 215 4.06 -5.91 2.03
C GLU A 215 4.27 -4.42 2.32
N ALA A 216 3.49 -3.56 1.67
CA ALA A 216 3.39 -2.14 1.96
C ALA A 216 2.01 -1.82 2.57
N ILE A 217 1.97 -1.09 3.68
CA ILE A 217 0.74 -0.63 4.33
C ILE A 217 0.77 0.89 4.37
N LEU A 218 -0.20 1.52 3.72
CA LEU A 218 -0.34 2.98 3.66
C LEU A 218 -1.54 3.39 4.51
N THR A 219 -1.36 4.26 5.48
CA THR A 219 -2.43 4.65 6.41
C THR A 219 -2.23 6.05 6.98
N GLN A 220 -3.13 6.47 7.89
CA GLN A 220 -3.01 7.71 8.66
C GLN A 220 -2.35 7.40 10.01
N GLU A 221 -1.50 8.29 10.53
CA GLU A 221 -0.83 8.11 11.83
C GLU A 221 -1.83 7.89 12.97
N THR A 222 -2.96 8.60 12.92
CA THR A 222 -4.03 8.46 13.92
C THR A 222 -4.69 7.08 13.89
N ALA A 223 -4.75 6.42 12.73
CA ALA A 223 -5.32 5.07 12.63
C ALA A 223 -4.40 4.02 13.25
N VAL A 224 -3.08 4.25 13.24
CA VAL A 224 -2.10 3.38 13.91
C VAL A 224 -2.19 3.54 15.43
N ALA A 225 -2.26 4.78 15.92
CA ALA A 225 -2.32 5.07 17.36
C ALA A 225 -3.58 4.51 18.05
N SER A 226 -4.69 4.36 17.33
CA SER A 226 -5.93 3.79 17.85
C SER A 226 -5.95 2.26 17.91
N ASN A 227 -4.89 1.57 17.43
CA ASN A 227 -4.74 0.11 17.47
C ASN A 227 -3.78 -0.38 18.57
N VAL A 228 -3.32 0.52 19.46
CA VAL A 228 -2.44 0.20 20.60
C VAL A 228 -3.22 0.20 21.91
#